data_AF-A0A328FFW9-F1
#
_entry.id   AF-A0A328FFW9-F1
#
_cell.length_a   1.000
_cell.length_b   1.000
_cell.length_c   1.000
_cell.angle_alpha   90.00
_cell.angle_beta   90.00
_cell.angle_gamma   90.00
#
_symmetry.space_group_name_H-M   'P 1'
#
loop_
_entity.id
_entity.type
_entity.pdbx_description
1 polymer ?
#
loop_
_entity_poly.entity_id
_entity_poly.type
_entity_poly.pdbx_seq_one_letter_code
_entity_poly.pdbx_strand_id
1 'polypeptide(L)'
;MSVDVDQKMLEMMQAKKVFLKKYKRAQQLFSDLVKSQKRLFNIDSQEKKNGEVSDKINIKESVHAIDEIMEMLVETDRLILNSTKDYFSTDDYLFQHSFGVCYIGTIVLKRFNEIFSRYIKKMLTAKFKENLKHCQQEDMAPFFYYPPEAVRTISMGYLIHDMGKIMVPDSLLNKKSGLNRMELRQIQKHAGGYGTLFLKMNGIYDVYVENIIKYHHAAIYPNEKKAYPVYQSPSDLPPYVKICKLADIYSAMTLKRSYGEAVNPTKVVNTIFQDYSGRDPILQLILYSFVKEIGTCPEGSILTLKNGQSVYVINSEGPEVIIFTDQDGNTIETADKIINLSSPDSKNQNLFIDGQHRPKTPIEMFDRLPKYLKEFHSE
;
A
#
# COMPACT_ATOMS: atom_id res chain seq x y z
N MET A 1 -11.07 21.43 -21.79
CA MET A 1 -9.75 21.93 -22.22
C MET A 1 -8.83 20.72 -22.23
N SER A 2 -8.29 20.30 -23.38
CA SER A 2 -7.31 19.21 -23.38
C SER A 2 -6.05 19.71 -22.68
N VAL A 3 -5.70 19.09 -21.57
CA VAL A 3 -4.39 19.30 -20.95
C VAL A 3 -3.37 18.69 -21.91
N ASP A 4 -2.39 19.49 -22.32
CA ASP A 4 -1.27 19.06 -23.14
C ASP A 4 -0.51 17.95 -22.40
N VAL A 5 -0.32 16.81 -23.06
CA VAL A 5 0.36 15.65 -22.47
C VAL A 5 1.78 16.02 -22.08
N ASP A 6 2.46 16.85 -22.88
CA ASP A 6 3.85 17.25 -22.63
C ASP A 6 3.99 18.07 -21.35
N GLN A 7 3.11 19.06 -21.16
CA GLN A 7 3.09 19.88 -19.95
C GLN A 7 2.81 19.04 -18.70
N LYS A 8 1.83 18.13 -18.77
CA LYS A 8 1.50 17.25 -17.63
C LYS A 8 2.61 16.26 -17.31
N MET A 9 3.26 15.69 -18.34
CA MET A 9 4.43 14.82 -18.15
C MET A 9 5.59 15.58 -17.53
N LEU A 10 5.86 16.83 -17.95
CA LEU A 10 6.91 17.66 -17.37
C LEU A 10 6.69 17.93 -15.88
N GLU A 11 5.47 18.33 -15.50
CA GLU A 11 5.09 18.55 -14.10
C GLU A 11 5.26 17.26 -13.27
N MET A 12 4.84 16.13 -13.81
CA MET A 12 4.99 14.83 -13.17
C MET A 12 6.46 14.41 -13.01
N MET A 13 7.31 14.63 -14.02
CA MET A 13 8.74 14.34 -13.92
C MET A 13 9.43 15.20 -12.85
N GLN A 14 9.06 16.48 -12.73
CA GLN A 14 9.59 17.35 -11.68
C GLN A 14 9.17 16.87 -10.29
N ALA A 15 7.88 16.55 -10.11
CA ALA A 15 7.37 15.99 -8.87
C ALA A 15 8.03 14.64 -8.53
N LYS A 16 8.24 13.77 -9.52
CA LYS A 16 8.95 12.49 -9.36
C LYS A 16 10.38 12.70 -8.87
N LYS A 17 11.12 13.68 -9.42
CA LYS A 17 12.50 14.00 -8.98
C LYS A 17 12.56 14.46 -7.53
N VAL A 18 11.59 15.25 -7.08
CA VAL A 18 11.49 15.66 -5.66
C VAL A 18 11.17 14.45 -4.79
N PHE A 19 10.21 13.62 -5.21
CA PHE A 19 9.84 12.40 -4.49
C PHE A 19 11.02 11.44 -4.35
N LEU A 20 11.75 11.13 -5.42
CA LEU A 20 12.87 10.19 -5.39
C LEU A 20 13.99 10.63 -4.42
N LYS A 21 14.24 11.93 -4.29
CA LYS A 21 15.19 12.46 -3.29
C LYS A 21 14.70 12.18 -1.86
N LYS A 22 13.42 12.49 -1.60
CA LYS A 22 12.78 12.19 -0.31
C LYS A 22 12.80 10.68 -0.06
N TYR A 23 12.39 9.85 -1.01
CA TYR A 23 12.36 8.39 -0.89
C TYR A 23 13.73 7.80 -0.54
N LYS A 24 14.81 8.23 -1.22
CA LYS A 24 16.18 7.78 -0.90
C LYS A 24 16.58 8.16 0.53
N ARG A 25 16.17 9.34 1.01
CA ARG A 25 16.39 9.74 2.41
C ARG A 25 15.62 8.84 3.38
N ALA A 26 14.34 8.56 3.11
CA ALA A 26 13.53 7.62 3.89
C ALA A 26 14.15 6.21 3.92
N GLN A 27 14.60 5.71 2.78
CA GLN A 27 15.25 4.42 2.64
C GLN A 27 16.51 4.35 3.51
N GLN A 28 17.35 5.38 3.46
CA GLN A 28 18.55 5.46 4.28
C GLN A 28 18.21 5.44 5.78
N LEU A 29 17.26 6.26 6.21
CA LEU A 29 16.79 6.31 7.59
C LEU A 29 16.23 4.97 8.08
N PHE A 30 15.44 4.30 7.24
CA PHE A 30 14.91 2.98 7.54
C PHE A 30 16.02 1.90 7.61
N SER A 31 17.00 1.96 6.70
CA SER A 31 18.16 1.08 6.72
C SER A 31 18.99 1.24 7.99
N ASP A 32 19.21 2.49 8.43
CA ASP A 32 19.94 2.81 9.65
C ASP A 32 19.17 2.36 10.89
N LEU A 33 17.84 2.51 10.90
CA LEU A 33 16.96 1.93 11.92
C LEU A 33 17.13 0.41 11.99
N VAL A 34 17.02 -0.30 10.86
CA VAL A 34 17.15 -1.77 10.82
C VAL A 34 18.54 -2.21 11.32
N LYS A 35 19.61 -1.53 10.89
CA LYS A 35 21.00 -1.84 11.32
C LYS A 35 21.17 -1.62 12.82
N SER A 36 20.69 -0.49 13.33
CA SER A 36 20.72 -0.18 14.76
C SER A 36 20.04 -1.30 15.54
N GLN A 37 18.81 -1.65 15.18
CA GLN A 37 18.01 -2.64 15.91
C GLN A 37 18.58 -4.07 15.82
N LYS A 38 19.16 -4.46 14.67
CA LYS A 38 19.90 -5.72 14.55
C LYS A 38 21.11 -5.76 15.51
N ARG A 39 21.84 -4.65 15.68
CA ARG A 39 22.95 -4.58 16.66
C ARG A 39 22.44 -4.76 18.08
N LEU A 40 21.35 -4.10 18.45
CA LEU A 40 20.76 -4.20 19.80
C LEU A 40 20.34 -5.62 20.15
N PHE A 41 19.70 -6.30 19.20
CA PHE A 41 19.31 -7.69 19.39
C PHE A 41 20.51 -8.63 19.55
N ASN A 42 21.58 -8.41 18.77
CA ASN A 42 22.80 -9.20 18.87
C ASN A 42 23.59 -8.92 20.17
N ILE A 43 23.58 -7.68 20.67
CA ILE A 43 24.22 -7.29 21.93
C ILE A 43 23.45 -7.85 23.13
N ASP A 44 22.11 -7.77 23.20
CA ASP A 44 21.34 -8.40 24.29
C ASP A 44 21.52 -9.93 24.33
N SER A 45 21.82 -10.54 23.17
CA SER A 45 22.18 -11.96 23.08
C SER A 45 23.56 -12.29 23.66
N GLN A 46 24.49 -11.31 23.71
CA GLN A 46 25.83 -11.45 24.29
C GLN A 46 25.96 -10.92 25.73
N GLU A 47 25.29 -9.81 26.09
CA GLU A 47 25.26 -9.24 27.44
C GLU A 47 24.47 -10.12 28.44
N LYS A 48 23.55 -10.97 27.96
CA LYS A 48 23.01 -12.07 28.80
C LYS A 48 24.07 -13.07 29.30
N LYS A 49 25.30 -13.02 28.79
CA LYS A 49 26.44 -13.80 29.33
C LYS A 49 27.36 -12.99 30.25
N ASN A 50 27.48 -11.66 30.08
CA ASN A 50 28.36 -10.82 30.89
C ASN A 50 27.62 -9.54 31.25
N GLY A 51 27.24 -9.39 32.52
CA GLY A 51 26.41 -8.31 33.04
C GLY A 51 27.07 -6.94 33.10
N GLU A 52 27.41 -6.36 31.95
CA GLU A 52 27.72 -4.95 31.81
C GLU A 52 26.69 -4.27 30.92
N VAL A 53 26.19 -3.12 31.38
CA VAL A 53 25.16 -2.32 30.71
C VAL A 53 25.86 -1.29 29.83
N SER A 54 25.77 -1.46 28.51
CA SER A 54 26.34 -0.53 27.52
C SER A 54 25.24 0.32 26.85
N ASP A 55 25.49 1.64 26.85
CA ASP A 55 24.91 2.72 26.06
C ASP A 55 23.39 2.75 25.81
N LYS A 56 22.74 3.74 26.44
CA LYS A 56 21.33 4.11 26.21
C LYS A 56 21.09 4.45 24.74
N ILE A 57 20.53 3.47 24.05
CA ILE A 57 19.94 3.51 22.71
C ILE A 57 19.04 4.75 22.54
N ASN A 58 19.25 5.50 21.46
CA ASN A 58 18.47 6.69 21.16
C ASN A 58 17.15 6.33 20.44
N ILE A 59 16.14 5.89 21.22
CA ILE A 59 14.76 5.65 20.74
C ILE A 59 14.21 6.86 19.96
N LYS A 60 14.64 8.09 20.29
CA LYS A 60 14.17 9.31 19.64
C LYS A 60 14.58 9.41 18.17
N GLU A 61 15.76 8.91 17.80
CA GLU A 61 16.21 8.88 16.40
C GLU A 61 15.35 7.94 15.56
N SER A 62 14.93 6.81 16.12
CA SER A 62 14.08 5.83 15.45
C SER A 62 12.67 6.40 15.18
N VAL A 63 12.10 7.11 16.15
CA VAL A 63 10.79 7.77 16.00
C VAL A 63 10.85 8.93 15.01
N HIS A 64 11.91 9.75 15.05
CA HIS A 64 12.10 10.85 14.10
C HIS A 64 12.22 10.35 12.65
N ALA A 65 12.97 9.27 12.43
CA ALA A 65 13.08 8.63 11.12
C ALA A 65 11.71 8.19 10.59
N ILE A 66 10.87 7.61 11.44
CA ILE A 66 9.51 7.20 11.06
C ILE A 66 8.64 8.40 10.72
N ASP A 67 8.72 9.47 11.51
CA ASP A 67 7.95 10.70 11.26
C ASP A 67 8.33 11.36 9.92
N GLU A 68 9.62 11.45 9.57
CA GLU A 68 10.07 11.94 8.25
C GLU A 68 9.52 11.08 7.09
N ILE A 69 9.47 9.75 7.25
CA ILE A 69 8.90 8.83 6.26
C ILE A 69 7.39 9.06 6.13
N MET A 70 6.70 9.28 7.24
CA MET A 70 5.26 9.51 7.28
C MET A 70 4.85 10.81 6.60
N GLU A 71 5.58 11.90 6.81
CA GLU A 71 5.30 13.19 6.17
C GLU A 71 5.43 13.09 4.64
N MET A 72 6.50 12.44 4.17
CA MET A 72 6.72 12.18 2.75
C MET A 72 5.57 11.39 2.10
N LEU A 73 5.06 10.37 2.78
CA LEU A 73 3.96 9.53 2.28
C LEU A 73 2.66 10.31 2.08
N VAL A 74 2.39 11.29 2.95
CA VAL A 74 1.15 12.08 2.89
C VAL A 74 1.17 13.09 1.73
N GLU A 75 2.34 13.56 1.32
CA GLU A 75 2.51 14.58 0.28
C GLU A 75 2.66 14.01 -1.15
N THR A 76 2.74 12.69 -1.31
CA THR A 76 3.13 12.07 -2.60
C THR A 76 1.93 11.67 -3.47
N ASP A 77 2.00 12.00 -4.75
CA ASP A 77 1.04 11.60 -5.79
C ASP A 77 1.06 10.08 -6.08
N ARG A 78 -0.12 9.47 -6.28
CA ARG A 78 -0.31 8.02 -6.54
C ARG A 78 0.45 7.52 -7.76
N LEU A 79 0.44 8.29 -8.84
CA LEU A 79 1.02 7.90 -10.11
C LEU A 79 2.54 7.82 -9.99
N ILE A 80 3.15 8.74 -9.24
CA ILE A 80 4.59 8.73 -8.92
C ILE A 80 4.96 7.48 -8.10
N LEU A 81 4.12 7.09 -7.14
CA LEU A 81 4.37 5.91 -6.31
C LEU A 81 4.27 4.61 -7.08
N ASN A 82 3.31 4.50 -8.01
CA ASN A 82 3.17 3.30 -8.83
C ASN A 82 4.23 3.22 -9.93
N SER A 83 4.70 4.35 -10.47
CA SER A 83 5.73 4.36 -11.53
C SER A 83 7.16 4.14 -11.04
N THR A 84 7.40 4.26 -9.73
CA THR A 84 8.73 4.08 -9.12
C THR A 84 9.04 2.64 -8.70
N LYS A 85 8.08 1.71 -8.84
CA LYS A 85 8.21 0.33 -8.35
C LYS A 85 9.33 -0.50 -8.99
N ASP A 86 9.77 -0.14 -10.20
CA ASP A 86 10.82 -0.86 -10.92
C ASP A 86 12.25 -0.41 -10.57
N TYR A 87 12.40 0.73 -9.88
CA TYR A 87 13.71 1.30 -9.49
C TYR A 87 14.31 0.69 -8.22
N PHE A 88 13.54 -0.18 -7.61
CA PHE A 88 13.73 -0.70 -6.29
C PHE A 88 14.58 -1.96 -6.37
N SER A 89 15.85 -1.85 -5.97
CA SER A 89 16.78 -2.98 -5.96
C SER A 89 16.26 -4.11 -5.08
N THR A 90 16.65 -5.34 -5.41
CA THR A 90 16.32 -6.55 -4.63
C THR A 90 16.82 -6.51 -3.19
N ASP A 91 17.77 -5.62 -2.89
CA ASP A 91 18.49 -5.61 -1.61
C ASP A 91 17.70 -4.96 -0.47
N ASP A 92 16.62 -4.23 -0.77
CA ASP A 92 15.82 -3.49 0.23
C ASP A 92 14.32 -3.85 0.24
N TYR A 93 13.98 -5.12 -0.02
CA TYR A 93 12.59 -5.61 -0.02
C TYR A 93 11.82 -5.21 1.25
N LEU A 94 12.45 -5.27 2.43
CA LEU A 94 11.78 -4.94 3.69
C LEU A 94 11.27 -3.50 3.71
N PHE A 95 12.10 -2.53 3.32
CA PHE A 95 11.70 -1.12 3.28
C PHE A 95 10.59 -0.89 2.26
N GLN A 96 10.75 -1.42 1.05
CA GLN A 96 9.77 -1.25 -0.03
C GLN A 96 8.41 -1.84 0.35
N HIS A 97 8.42 -3.02 0.95
CA HIS A 97 7.21 -3.69 1.43
C HIS A 97 6.55 -2.90 2.55
N SER A 98 7.31 -2.53 3.58
CA SER A 98 6.84 -1.67 4.69
C SER A 98 6.25 -0.34 4.19
N PHE A 99 6.94 0.33 3.27
CA PHE A 99 6.51 1.59 2.69
C PHE A 99 5.23 1.42 1.86
N GLY A 100 5.15 0.37 1.03
CA GLY A 100 3.96 0.04 0.25
C GLY A 100 2.74 -0.26 1.12
N VAL A 101 2.92 -1.06 2.18
CA VAL A 101 1.85 -1.36 3.16
C VAL A 101 1.41 -0.09 3.89
N CYS A 102 2.37 0.75 4.30
CA CYS A 102 2.07 2.04 4.91
C CYS A 102 1.26 2.93 4.00
N TYR A 103 1.69 3.11 2.75
CA TYR A 103 1.00 3.95 1.80
C TYR A 103 -0.43 3.47 1.53
N ILE A 104 -0.57 2.21 1.09
CA ILE A 104 -1.85 1.62 0.72
C ILE A 104 -2.78 1.57 1.93
N GLY A 105 -2.27 1.10 3.07
CA GLY A 105 -3.05 1.03 4.29
C GLY A 105 -3.57 2.40 4.71
N THR A 106 -2.76 3.45 4.59
CA THR A 106 -3.13 4.83 4.99
C THR A 106 -4.22 5.40 4.09
N ILE A 107 -4.07 5.30 2.76
CA ILE A 107 -5.08 5.84 1.83
C ILE A 107 -6.40 5.09 1.96
N VAL A 108 -6.36 3.77 2.13
CA VAL A 108 -7.56 2.94 2.34
C VAL A 108 -8.22 3.25 3.68
N LEU A 109 -7.45 3.46 4.74
CA LEU A 109 -7.96 3.87 6.05
C LEU A 109 -8.65 5.23 6.00
N LYS A 110 -8.03 6.22 5.34
CA LYS A 110 -8.65 7.54 5.14
C LYS A 110 -9.97 7.41 4.38
N ARG A 111 -10.00 6.62 3.29
CA ARG A 111 -11.24 6.39 2.55
C ARG A 111 -12.30 5.64 3.35
N PHE A 112 -11.90 4.64 4.13
CA PHE A 112 -12.79 3.94 5.05
C PHE A 112 -13.42 4.91 6.05
N ASN A 113 -12.60 5.75 6.69
CA ASN A 113 -13.08 6.81 7.59
C ASN A 113 -14.08 7.73 6.90
N GLU A 114 -13.76 8.26 5.72
CA GLU A 114 -14.64 9.16 4.98
C GLU A 114 -16.01 8.53 4.66
N ILE A 115 -16.01 7.30 4.14
CA ILE A 115 -17.25 6.62 3.75
C ILE A 115 -18.08 6.28 4.99
N PHE A 116 -17.45 5.72 6.03
CA PHE A 116 -18.12 5.38 7.27
C PHE A 116 -18.71 6.62 7.93
N SER A 117 -17.91 7.69 8.05
CA SER A 117 -18.35 8.97 8.62
C SER A 117 -19.53 9.56 7.87
N ARG A 118 -19.50 9.52 6.53
CA ARG A 118 -20.61 9.99 5.70
C ARG A 118 -21.87 9.16 5.91
N TYR A 119 -21.73 7.84 6.04
CA TYR A 119 -22.85 6.93 6.31
C TYR A 119 -23.50 7.23 7.67
N ILE A 120 -22.69 7.33 8.73
CA ILE A 120 -23.17 7.68 10.08
C ILE A 120 -23.80 9.07 10.10
N LYS A 121 -23.17 10.08 9.48
CA LYS A 121 -23.73 11.43 9.39
C LYS A 121 -25.12 11.40 8.75
N LYS A 122 -25.28 10.73 7.61
CA LYS A 122 -26.59 10.57 6.95
C LYS A 122 -27.62 9.89 7.85
N MET A 123 -27.23 8.82 8.54
CA MET A 123 -28.12 8.09 9.45
C MET A 123 -28.57 8.95 10.63
N LEU A 124 -27.64 9.68 11.26
CA LEU A 124 -27.93 10.58 12.38
C LEU A 124 -28.81 11.75 11.93
N THR A 125 -28.49 12.40 10.81
CA THR A 125 -29.32 13.48 10.25
C THR A 125 -30.73 13.01 9.95
N ALA A 126 -30.89 11.80 9.38
CA ALA A 126 -32.21 11.24 9.12
C ALA A 126 -32.99 10.95 10.41
N LYS A 127 -32.34 10.37 11.42
CA LYS A 127 -32.96 9.98 12.69
C LYS A 127 -33.35 11.18 13.56
N PHE A 128 -32.54 12.23 13.58
CA PHE A 128 -32.73 13.41 14.44
C PHE A 128 -33.21 14.65 13.67
N LYS A 129 -33.72 14.47 12.45
CA LYS A 129 -34.12 15.57 11.54
C LYS A 129 -34.95 16.66 12.22
N GLU A 130 -35.86 16.30 13.12
CA GLU A 130 -36.72 17.26 13.85
C GLU A 130 -35.94 18.08 14.89
N ASN A 131 -35.06 17.44 15.66
CA ASN A 131 -34.24 18.09 16.69
C ASN A 131 -33.11 18.94 16.08
N LEU A 132 -32.76 18.66 14.82
CA LEU A 132 -31.72 19.37 14.08
C LEU A 132 -32.26 20.54 13.25
N LYS A 133 -33.57 20.83 13.27
CA LYS A 133 -34.19 21.94 12.52
C LYS A 133 -33.56 23.31 12.82
N HIS A 134 -32.98 23.47 14.01
CA HIS A 134 -32.35 24.72 14.47
C HIS A 134 -30.81 24.66 14.49
N CYS A 135 -30.21 23.54 14.08
CA CYS A 135 -28.77 23.34 14.11
C CYS A 135 -28.23 23.55 12.70
N GLN A 136 -27.34 24.52 12.51
CA GLN A 136 -26.73 24.74 11.19
C GLN A 136 -25.81 23.56 10.88
N GLN A 137 -25.64 23.25 9.59
CA GLN A 137 -24.82 22.11 9.16
C GLN A 137 -23.34 22.24 9.57
N GLU A 138 -22.91 23.48 9.82
CA GLU A 138 -21.58 23.92 10.28
C GLU A 138 -21.40 23.73 11.80
N ASP A 139 -22.48 23.64 12.57
CA ASP A 139 -22.45 23.46 14.04
C ASP A 139 -22.20 22.00 14.45
N MET A 140 -22.32 21.06 13.51
CA MET A 140 -22.08 19.64 13.78
C MET A 140 -20.60 19.30 13.70
N ALA A 141 -20.01 18.96 14.84
CA ALA A 141 -18.69 18.34 14.89
C ALA A 141 -18.63 17.14 13.92
N PRO A 142 -17.63 17.07 13.02
CA PRO A 142 -17.52 15.96 12.10
C PRO A 142 -17.27 14.66 12.87
N PHE A 143 -18.11 13.66 12.62
CA PHE A 143 -17.87 12.32 13.13
C PHE A 143 -16.70 11.70 12.37
N PHE A 144 -15.71 11.16 13.07
CA PHE A 144 -14.64 10.34 12.51
C PHE A 144 -14.65 8.99 13.18
N TYR A 145 -14.57 7.91 12.39
CA TYR A 145 -14.41 6.57 12.98
C TYR A 145 -13.04 6.43 13.65
N TYR A 146 -11.97 6.90 12.98
CA TYR A 146 -10.68 7.18 13.61
C TYR A 146 -10.33 8.67 13.47
N PRO A 147 -10.01 9.37 14.56
CA PRO A 147 -9.60 10.76 14.50
C PRO A 147 -8.22 10.91 13.84
N PRO A 148 -7.84 12.12 13.37
CA PRO A 148 -6.60 12.35 12.63
C PRO A 148 -5.33 11.84 13.33
N GLU A 149 -5.23 12.01 14.64
CA GLU A 149 -4.11 11.51 15.45
C GLU A 149 -4.03 9.98 15.43
N ALA A 150 -5.17 9.29 15.52
CA ALA A 150 -5.22 7.83 15.42
C ALA A 150 -4.82 7.36 14.02
N VAL A 151 -5.25 8.07 12.96
CA VAL A 151 -4.84 7.77 11.58
C VAL A 151 -3.32 7.84 11.44
N ARG A 152 -2.66 8.88 12.00
CA ARG A 152 -1.20 9.00 11.97
C ARG A 152 -0.53 7.80 12.67
N THR A 153 -0.98 7.46 13.87
CA THR A 153 -0.41 6.35 14.66
C THR A 153 -0.66 4.97 14.01
N ILE A 154 -1.85 4.74 13.46
CA ILE A 154 -2.16 3.52 12.70
C ILE A 154 -1.23 3.41 11.48
N SER A 155 -1.01 4.51 10.78
CA SER A 155 -0.13 4.54 9.59
C SER A 155 1.32 4.24 9.96
N MET A 156 1.81 4.79 11.08
CA MET A 156 3.10 4.38 11.65
C MET A 156 3.14 2.86 11.89
N GLY A 157 2.10 2.29 12.49
CA GLY A 157 1.98 0.84 12.68
C GLY A 157 2.07 0.05 11.37
N TYR A 158 1.51 0.55 10.27
CA TYR A 158 1.66 -0.07 8.95
C TYR A 158 3.09 -0.02 8.42
N LEU A 159 3.84 1.07 8.65
CA LEU A 159 5.26 1.16 8.26
C LEU A 159 6.11 0.12 8.98
N ILE A 160 5.88 -0.07 10.28
CA ILE A 160 6.69 -0.98 11.12
C ILE A 160 6.08 -2.36 11.34
N HIS A 161 5.00 -2.71 10.63
CA HIS A 161 4.25 -3.96 10.84
C HIS A 161 5.15 -5.21 10.80
N ASP A 162 6.18 -5.16 9.96
CA ASP A 162 7.09 -6.26 9.64
C ASP A 162 8.44 -6.18 10.36
N MET A 163 8.64 -5.21 11.27
CA MET A 163 9.94 -4.99 11.94
C MET A 163 10.39 -6.17 12.81
N GLY A 164 9.49 -7.08 13.18
CA GLY A 164 9.87 -8.34 13.82
C GLY A 164 10.78 -9.23 12.95
N LYS A 165 10.84 -9.02 11.62
CA LYS A 165 11.70 -9.78 10.71
C LYS A 165 13.18 -9.55 10.99
N ILE A 166 13.58 -8.45 11.64
CA ILE A 166 14.98 -8.20 12.00
C ILE A 166 15.56 -9.28 12.92
N MET A 167 14.71 -10.00 13.66
CA MET A 167 15.09 -11.07 14.59
C MET A 167 14.97 -12.47 13.96
N VAL A 168 14.54 -12.56 12.71
CA VAL A 168 14.52 -13.81 11.94
C VAL A 168 15.88 -14.00 11.28
N PRO A 169 16.50 -15.20 11.34
CA PRO A 169 17.77 -15.45 10.68
C PRO A 169 17.74 -15.12 9.18
N ASP A 170 18.75 -14.38 8.70
CA ASP A 170 18.86 -13.99 7.29
C ASP A 170 18.90 -15.21 6.35
N SER A 171 19.43 -16.37 6.83
CA SER A 171 19.42 -17.64 6.08
C SER A 171 18.02 -18.20 5.83
N LEU A 172 17.04 -17.88 6.70
CA LEU A 172 15.64 -18.25 6.51
C LEU A 172 14.90 -17.24 5.64
N LEU A 173 15.14 -15.94 5.84
CA LEU A 173 14.53 -14.87 5.04
C LEU A 173 14.93 -14.97 3.57
N ASN A 174 16.19 -15.32 3.31
CA ASN A 174 16.76 -15.41 1.97
C ASN A 174 16.80 -16.83 1.39
N LYS A 175 16.03 -17.78 1.97
CA LYS A 175 16.04 -19.17 1.51
C LYS A 175 15.34 -19.32 0.14
N LYS A 176 16.02 -19.92 -0.85
CA LYS A 176 15.46 -20.17 -2.20
C LYS A 176 14.54 -21.39 -2.29
N SER A 177 14.80 -22.40 -1.46
CA SER A 177 14.02 -23.62 -1.41
C SER A 177 12.82 -23.50 -0.47
N GLY A 178 11.86 -24.41 -0.61
CA GLY A 178 10.68 -24.45 0.25
C GLY A 178 11.04 -24.47 1.74
N LEU A 179 10.25 -23.75 2.53
CA LEU A 179 10.36 -23.75 3.98
C LEU A 179 9.69 -25.00 4.56
N ASN A 180 10.38 -25.70 5.45
CA ASN A 180 9.77 -26.75 6.25
C ASN A 180 8.89 -26.14 7.37
N ARG A 181 8.14 -26.99 8.08
CA ARG A 181 7.20 -26.55 9.12
C ARG A 181 7.86 -25.77 10.26
N MET A 182 9.08 -26.12 10.64
CA MET A 182 9.81 -25.45 11.72
C MET A 182 10.35 -24.09 11.28
N GLU A 183 10.86 -24.01 10.05
CA GLU A 183 11.32 -22.77 9.44
C GLU A 183 10.16 -21.79 9.25
N LEU A 184 9.01 -22.28 8.77
CA LEU A 184 7.81 -21.46 8.64
C LEU A 184 7.36 -20.90 9.99
N ARG A 185 7.31 -21.75 11.03
CA ARG A 185 7.01 -21.30 12.41
C ARG A 185 7.99 -20.26 12.91
N GLN A 186 9.27 -20.37 12.55
CA GLN A 186 10.30 -19.43 12.94
C GLN A 186 10.11 -18.07 12.27
N ILE A 187 9.78 -18.04 10.97
CA ILE A 187 9.45 -16.81 10.26
C ILE A 187 8.18 -16.19 10.85
N GLN A 188 7.13 -16.97 11.09
CA GLN A 188 5.84 -16.49 11.62
C GLN A 188 5.96 -15.74 12.95
N LYS A 189 7.03 -15.95 13.73
CA LYS A 189 7.30 -15.19 14.96
C LYS A 189 7.54 -13.70 14.73
N HIS A 190 7.83 -13.24 13.50
CA HIS A 190 7.96 -11.81 13.21
C HIS A 190 6.66 -11.07 13.60
N ALA A 191 5.50 -11.67 13.31
CA ALA A 191 4.21 -11.22 13.79
C ALA A 191 3.99 -11.74 15.22
N GLY A 192 3.72 -10.83 16.15
CA GLY A 192 3.58 -11.17 17.57
C GLY A 192 4.92 -11.29 18.29
N GLY A 193 5.54 -12.46 18.37
CA GLY A 193 6.68 -12.70 19.28
C GLY A 193 7.84 -11.70 19.14
N TYR A 194 8.46 -11.62 17.96
CA TYR A 194 9.55 -10.69 17.67
C TYR A 194 9.07 -9.26 17.48
N GLY A 195 7.89 -9.06 16.88
CA GLY A 195 7.28 -7.75 16.74
C GLY A 195 7.00 -7.07 18.09
N THR A 196 6.40 -7.78 19.05
CA THR A 196 6.15 -7.30 20.42
C THR A 196 7.47 -7.06 21.16
N LEU A 197 8.49 -7.90 20.96
CA LEU A 197 9.81 -7.65 21.53
C LEU A 197 10.42 -6.36 20.96
N PHE A 198 10.33 -6.15 19.65
CA PHE A 198 10.78 -4.92 18.98
C PHE A 198 10.08 -3.68 19.58
N LEU A 199 8.75 -3.73 19.76
CA LEU A 199 8.00 -2.64 20.38
C LEU A 199 8.48 -2.34 21.80
N LYS A 200 8.64 -3.39 22.62
CA LYS A 200 9.11 -3.27 24.00
C LYS A 200 10.52 -2.66 24.09
N MET A 201 11.45 -3.13 23.25
CA MET A 201 12.83 -2.60 23.19
C MET A 201 12.87 -1.12 22.82
N ASN A 202 11.89 -0.64 22.05
CA ASN A 202 11.79 0.74 21.60
C ASN A 202 10.80 1.58 22.42
N GLY A 203 10.26 1.05 23.51
CA GLY A 203 9.30 1.77 24.36
C GLY A 203 8.02 2.20 23.65
N ILE A 204 7.59 1.45 22.63
CA ILE A 204 6.36 1.72 21.88
C ILE A 204 5.23 0.91 22.51
N TYR A 205 4.28 1.61 23.14
CA TYR A 205 3.16 1.01 23.89
C TYR A 205 1.78 1.44 23.36
N ASP A 206 1.71 1.78 22.07
CA ASP A 206 0.47 2.19 21.44
C ASP A 206 -0.36 0.97 20.98
N VAL A 207 -1.63 0.93 21.38
CA VAL A 207 -2.54 -0.20 21.11
C VAL A 207 -2.79 -0.43 19.61
N TYR A 208 -2.81 0.61 18.78
CA TYR A 208 -3.00 0.46 17.34
C TYR A 208 -1.79 -0.25 16.74
N VAL A 209 -0.60 0.22 17.09
CA VAL A 209 0.68 -0.31 16.61
C VAL A 209 0.88 -1.76 17.06
N GLU A 210 0.63 -2.05 18.35
CA GLU A 210 0.70 -3.40 18.90
C GLU A 210 -0.21 -4.37 18.18
N ASN A 211 -1.48 -3.99 17.95
CA ASN A 211 -2.45 -4.83 17.27
C ASN A 211 -2.06 -5.08 15.80
N ILE A 212 -1.55 -4.07 15.09
CA ILE A 212 -1.09 -4.21 13.71
C ILE A 212 0.05 -5.23 13.63
N ILE A 213 1.10 -5.06 14.43
CA ILE A 213 2.28 -5.93 14.41
C ILE A 213 1.92 -7.37 14.83
N LYS A 214 1.00 -7.53 15.78
CA LYS A 214 0.62 -8.84 16.28
C LYS A 214 -0.32 -9.60 15.34
N TYR A 215 -1.20 -8.88 14.63
CA TYR A 215 -2.35 -9.48 13.97
C TYR A 215 -2.49 -9.18 12.46
N HIS A 216 -1.55 -8.50 11.81
CA HIS A 216 -1.64 -8.24 10.34
C HIS A 216 -1.72 -9.52 9.48
N HIS A 217 -1.34 -10.69 10.01
CA HIS A 217 -1.52 -11.99 9.34
C HIS A 217 -2.72 -12.81 9.85
N ALA A 218 -3.43 -12.35 10.90
CA ALA A 218 -4.51 -13.08 11.53
C ALA A 218 -5.71 -13.27 10.58
N ALA A 219 -6.57 -14.25 10.86
CA ALA A 219 -7.73 -14.51 10.02
C ALA A 219 -8.72 -13.35 10.11
N ILE A 220 -9.11 -12.75 8.99
CA ILE A 220 -10.05 -11.61 8.94
C ILE A 220 -11.46 -12.02 8.51
N TYR A 221 -11.66 -13.30 8.20
CA TYR A 221 -12.97 -13.96 8.09
C TYR A 221 -12.88 -15.44 8.55
N PRO A 222 -14.01 -16.10 8.86
CA PRO A 222 -14.01 -17.49 9.32
C PRO A 222 -13.42 -18.45 8.28
N ASN A 223 -12.57 -19.39 8.74
CA ASN A 223 -11.92 -20.41 7.92
C ASN A 223 -10.97 -19.87 6.83
N GLU A 224 -10.47 -18.63 6.98
CA GLU A 224 -9.40 -18.12 6.13
C GLU A 224 -8.15 -19.02 6.24
N LYS A 225 -7.66 -19.51 5.10
CA LYS A 225 -6.49 -20.39 5.04
C LYS A 225 -5.20 -19.56 5.18
N LYS A 226 -4.13 -20.20 5.68
CA LYS A 226 -2.78 -19.60 5.80
C LYS A 226 -2.68 -18.38 6.73
N ALA A 227 -3.66 -18.18 7.62
CA ALA A 227 -3.63 -17.11 8.61
C ALA A 227 -2.88 -17.49 9.89
N TYR A 228 -2.24 -16.51 10.54
CA TYR A 228 -1.59 -16.64 11.84
C TYR A 228 -1.47 -15.27 12.52
N PRO A 229 -1.51 -15.18 13.86
CA PRO A 229 -1.78 -16.27 14.80
C PRO A 229 -3.25 -16.74 14.77
N VAL A 230 -3.52 -17.96 15.27
CA VAL A 230 -4.82 -18.65 15.12
C VAL A 230 -5.76 -18.49 16.34
N TYR A 231 -5.42 -17.63 17.30
CA TYR A 231 -6.18 -17.48 18.54
C TYR A 231 -7.08 -16.24 18.60
N GLN A 232 -7.13 -15.44 17.53
CA GLN A 232 -7.97 -14.24 17.47
C GLN A 232 -9.20 -14.49 16.61
N SER A 233 -10.39 -14.15 17.11
CA SER A 233 -11.60 -14.19 16.29
C SER A 233 -11.57 -13.09 15.23
N PRO A 234 -11.93 -13.38 13.97
CA PRO A 234 -12.06 -12.36 12.92
C PRO A 234 -13.03 -11.21 13.27
N SER A 235 -14.02 -11.46 14.13
CA SER A 235 -14.98 -10.45 14.62
C SER A 235 -14.33 -9.41 15.51
N ASP A 236 -13.27 -9.79 16.20
CA ASP A 236 -12.63 -8.98 17.25
C ASP A 236 -11.45 -8.18 16.67
N LEU A 237 -11.06 -8.49 15.43
CA LEU A 237 -10.03 -7.75 14.73
C LEU A 237 -10.56 -6.38 14.27
N PRO A 238 -9.92 -5.28 14.69
CA PRO A 238 -10.38 -3.95 14.34
C PRO A 238 -10.14 -3.66 12.85
N PRO A 239 -10.93 -2.75 12.24
CA PRO A 239 -10.82 -2.40 10.83
C PRO A 239 -9.40 -2.08 10.35
N TYR A 240 -8.61 -1.34 11.12
CA TYR A 240 -7.24 -0.99 10.75
C TYR A 240 -6.30 -2.21 10.61
N VAL A 241 -6.51 -3.28 11.39
CA VAL A 241 -5.75 -4.54 11.21
C VAL A 241 -6.18 -5.25 9.94
N LYS A 242 -7.50 -5.31 9.67
CA LYS A 242 -8.02 -5.88 8.43
C LYS A 242 -7.49 -5.13 7.19
N ILE A 243 -7.43 -3.80 7.26
CA ILE A 243 -6.83 -2.95 6.22
C ILE A 243 -5.34 -3.25 6.05
N CYS A 244 -4.57 -3.34 7.15
CA CYS A 244 -3.16 -3.71 7.10
C CYS A 244 -2.94 -5.04 6.38
N LYS A 245 -3.76 -6.06 6.67
CA LYS A 245 -3.68 -7.36 6.02
C LYS A 245 -3.90 -7.28 4.50
N LEU A 246 -4.92 -6.56 4.05
CA LEU A 246 -5.17 -6.40 2.60
C LEU A 246 -4.03 -5.62 1.92
N ALA A 247 -3.51 -4.58 2.59
CA ALA A 247 -2.36 -3.82 2.12
C ALA A 247 -1.08 -4.68 2.04
N ASP A 248 -0.84 -5.53 3.04
CA ASP A 248 0.25 -6.52 3.09
C ASP A 248 0.17 -7.49 1.91
N ILE A 249 -0.99 -8.11 1.69
CA ILE A 249 -1.22 -9.02 0.55
C ILE A 249 -0.97 -8.31 -0.78
N TYR A 250 -1.51 -7.11 -0.96
CA TYR A 250 -1.35 -6.36 -2.20
C TYR A 250 0.11 -5.96 -2.45
N SER A 251 0.78 -5.40 -1.44
CA SER A 251 2.19 -4.99 -1.52
C SER A 251 3.07 -6.20 -1.84
N ALA A 252 2.86 -7.31 -1.13
CA ALA A 252 3.53 -8.59 -1.33
C ALA A 252 3.41 -9.16 -2.75
N MET A 253 2.24 -9.01 -3.38
CA MET A 253 1.96 -9.56 -4.72
C MET A 253 2.39 -8.64 -5.86
N THR A 254 2.39 -7.32 -5.63
CA THR A 254 2.74 -6.31 -6.64
C THR A 254 4.22 -5.93 -6.62
N LEU A 255 4.95 -6.19 -5.53
CA LEU A 255 6.40 -6.05 -5.49
C LEU A 255 7.11 -7.28 -6.07
N LYS A 256 8.19 -7.05 -6.82
CA LYS A 256 9.06 -8.12 -7.29
C LYS A 256 9.79 -8.75 -6.10
N ARG A 257 9.70 -10.08 -5.96
CA ARG A 257 10.42 -10.83 -4.92
C ARG A 257 11.59 -11.58 -5.56
N SER A 258 12.60 -11.94 -4.76
CA SER A 258 13.73 -12.78 -5.19
C SER A 258 13.32 -14.16 -5.76
N TYR A 259 12.05 -14.56 -5.60
CA TYR A 259 11.50 -15.86 -6.04
C TYR A 259 10.23 -15.75 -6.90
N GLY A 260 9.85 -14.56 -7.40
CA GLY A 260 8.65 -14.42 -8.22
C GLY A 260 8.52 -13.07 -8.92
N GLU A 261 8.04 -13.10 -10.16
CA GLU A 261 7.71 -11.91 -10.94
C GLU A 261 6.53 -11.15 -10.32
N ALA A 262 6.56 -9.81 -10.41
CA ALA A 262 5.49 -8.95 -9.95
C ALA A 262 4.18 -9.29 -10.69
N VAL A 263 3.08 -9.44 -9.94
CA VAL A 263 1.76 -9.67 -10.53
C VAL A 263 1.16 -8.33 -10.94
N ASN A 264 0.53 -8.29 -12.11
CA ASN A 264 -0.21 -7.11 -12.58
C ASN A 264 -1.19 -6.59 -11.49
N PRO A 265 -1.11 -5.31 -11.09
CA PRO A 265 -1.94 -4.72 -10.04
C PRO A 265 -3.45 -4.98 -10.18
N THR A 266 -4.01 -4.84 -11.38
CA THR A 266 -5.43 -5.12 -11.65
C THR A 266 -5.79 -6.56 -11.31
N LYS A 267 -4.92 -7.52 -11.64
CA LYS A 267 -5.14 -8.93 -11.28
C LYS A 267 -5.11 -9.14 -9.76
N VAL A 268 -4.24 -8.45 -9.05
CA VAL A 268 -4.16 -8.52 -7.58
C VAL A 268 -5.43 -7.96 -6.94
N VAL A 269 -5.90 -6.78 -7.37
CA VAL A 269 -7.16 -6.19 -6.88
C VAL A 269 -8.34 -7.16 -7.11
N ASN A 270 -8.44 -7.73 -8.31
CA ASN A 270 -9.51 -8.69 -8.63
C ASN A 270 -9.43 -9.95 -7.76
N THR A 271 -8.22 -10.45 -7.50
CA THR A 271 -8.01 -11.62 -6.63
C THR A 271 -8.45 -11.32 -5.20
N ILE A 272 -8.01 -10.19 -4.64
CA ILE A 272 -8.42 -9.73 -3.30
C ILE A 272 -9.94 -9.56 -3.25
N PHE A 273 -10.55 -8.95 -4.26
CA PHE A 273 -12.00 -8.79 -4.30
C PHE A 273 -12.73 -10.13 -4.31
N GLN A 274 -12.29 -11.09 -5.13
CA GLN A 274 -12.88 -12.42 -5.19
C GLN A 274 -12.75 -13.18 -3.86
N ASP A 275 -11.56 -13.17 -3.26
CA ASP A 275 -11.27 -13.93 -2.03
C ASP A 275 -12.00 -13.37 -0.79
N TYR A 276 -12.19 -12.04 -0.74
CA TYR A 276 -12.71 -11.33 0.44
C TYR A 276 -14.12 -10.71 0.26
N SER A 277 -14.79 -10.91 -0.87
CA SER A 277 -16.19 -10.50 -1.06
C SER A 277 -17.18 -11.40 -0.33
N GLY A 278 -18.38 -10.87 -0.04
CA GLY A 278 -19.47 -11.62 0.59
C GLY A 278 -19.22 -11.99 2.07
N ARG A 279 -18.33 -11.25 2.74
CA ARG A 279 -18.01 -11.42 4.17
C ARG A 279 -18.80 -10.44 5.04
N ASP A 280 -18.35 -10.23 6.27
CA ASP A 280 -19.01 -9.32 7.21
C ASP A 280 -19.08 -7.87 6.68
N PRO A 281 -20.09 -7.06 7.10
CA PRO A 281 -20.31 -5.72 6.53
C PRO A 281 -19.13 -4.76 6.67
N ILE A 282 -18.37 -4.85 7.77
CA ILE A 282 -17.21 -4.00 7.98
C ILE A 282 -16.11 -4.38 7.00
N LEU A 283 -15.83 -5.67 6.81
CA LEU A 283 -14.88 -6.13 5.81
C LEU A 283 -15.32 -5.76 4.38
N GLN A 284 -16.63 -5.79 4.08
CA GLN A 284 -17.11 -5.33 2.77
C GLN A 284 -16.93 -3.83 2.55
N LEU A 285 -17.13 -3.02 3.60
CA LEU A 285 -16.85 -1.59 3.53
C LEU A 285 -15.35 -1.32 3.34
N ILE A 286 -14.49 -2.05 4.05
CA ILE A 286 -13.04 -1.99 3.86
C ILE A 286 -12.66 -2.36 2.43
N LEU A 287 -13.22 -3.45 1.89
CA LEU A 287 -12.96 -3.89 0.53
C LEU A 287 -13.41 -2.85 -0.50
N TYR A 288 -14.57 -2.21 -0.27
CA TYR A 288 -15.04 -1.12 -1.11
C TYR A 288 -14.09 0.10 -1.04
N SER A 289 -13.64 0.49 0.16
CA SER A 289 -12.62 1.53 0.32
C SER A 289 -11.32 1.17 -0.40
N PHE A 290 -10.89 -0.09 -0.30
CA PHE A 290 -9.69 -0.58 -0.96
C PHE A 290 -9.79 -0.46 -2.48
N VAL A 291 -10.87 -0.99 -3.08
CA VAL A 291 -11.09 -0.90 -4.54
C VAL A 291 -11.27 0.54 -4.99
N LYS A 292 -11.89 1.41 -4.17
CA LYS A 292 -12.07 2.82 -4.49
C LYS A 292 -10.74 3.58 -4.54
N GLU A 293 -9.81 3.25 -3.64
CA GLU A 293 -8.51 3.91 -3.57
C GLU A 293 -7.50 3.38 -4.57
N ILE A 294 -7.44 2.07 -4.74
CA ILE A 294 -6.50 1.44 -5.66
C ILE A 294 -7.02 1.50 -7.10
N GLY A 295 -8.33 1.57 -7.28
CA GLY A 295 -8.97 1.50 -8.59
C GLY A 295 -9.03 0.06 -9.12
N THR A 296 -9.97 -0.20 -10.03
CA THR A 296 -9.89 -1.41 -10.87
C THR A 296 -8.78 -1.30 -11.93
N CYS A 297 -8.35 -0.05 -12.19
CA CYS A 297 -7.30 0.32 -13.13
C CYS A 297 -6.34 1.31 -12.43
N PRO A 298 -5.43 0.83 -11.56
CA PRO A 298 -4.55 1.71 -10.80
C PRO A 298 -3.71 2.62 -11.70
N GLU A 299 -3.37 3.82 -11.23
CA GLU A 299 -2.44 4.73 -11.92
C GLU A 299 -1.13 4.02 -12.24
N GLY A 300 -0.61 4.24 -13.45
CA GLY A 300 0.59 3.55 -13.97
C GLY A 300 0.31 2.16 -14.56
N SER A 301 -0.93 1.66 -14.50
CA SER A 301 -1.30 0.42 -15.18
C SER A 301 -1.33 0.61 -16.69
N ILE A 302 -0.93 -0.44 -17.39
CA ILE A 302 -1.01 -0.53 -18.84
C ILE A 302 -2.14 -1.48 -19.19
N LEU A 303 -3.13 -1.01 -19.93
CA LEU A 303 -4.33 -1.77 -20.30
C LEU A 303 -4.43 -1.90 -21.81
N THR A 304 -5.11 -2.94 -22.27
CA THR A 304 -5.51 -3.10 -23.67
C THR A 304 -7.01 -2.82 -23.80
N LEU A 305 -7.39 -2.07 -24.83
CA LEU A 305 -8.77 -1.78 -25.19
C LEU A 305 -9.27 -2.81 -26.20
N LYS A 306 -10.59 -2.98 -26.31
CA LYS A 306 -11.24 -3.93 -27.23
C LYS A 306 -10.92 -3.67 -28.71
N ASN A 307 -10.54 -2.45 -29.06
CA ASN A 307 -10.14 -2.09 -30.42
C ASN A 307 -8.65 -2.37 -30.73
N GLY A 308 -7.94 -3.07 -29.84
CA GLY A 308 -6.53 -3.44 -29.99
C GLY A 308 -5.54 -2.43 -29.43
N GLN A 309 -5.97 -1.19 -29.17
CA GLN A 309 -5.08 -0.14 -28.67
C GLN A 309 -4.66 -0.38 -27.23
N SER A 310 -3.46 0.07 -26.87
CA SER A 310 -2.96 0.03 -25.50
C SER A 310 -2.93 1.42 -24.89
N VAL A 311 -3.25 1.49 -23.60
CA VAL A 311 -3.39 2.75 -22.86
C VAL A 311 -2.62 2.73 -21.55
N TYR A 312 -2.08 3.89 -21.20
CA TYR A 312 -1.40 4.15 -19.93
C TYR A 312 -2.31 4.97 -19.02
N VAL A 313 -2.60 4.47 -17.82
CA VAL A 313 -3.52 5.13 -16.89
C VAL A 313 -2.80 6.22 -16.11
N ILE A 314 -3.25 7.48 -16.28
CA ILE A 314 -2.75 8.63 -15.51
C ILE A 314 -3.56 8.80 -14.21
N ASN A 315 -4.88 8.63 -14.27
CA ASN A 315 -5.77 8.81 -13.12
C ASN A 315 -6.82 7.69 -13.10
N SER A 316 -7.01 7.05 -11.95
CA SER A 316 -8.00 5.98 -11.80
C SER A 316 -9.44 6.48 -11.68
N GLU A 317 -9.67 7.72 -11.22
CA GLU A 317 -11.00 8.28 -11.06
C GLU A 317 -11.59 8.77 -12.39
N GLY A 318 -12.49 7.97 -12.97
CA GLY A 318 -13.02 8.24 -14.31
C GLY A 318 -11.90 8.12 -15.35
N PRO A 319 -11.42 6.88 -15.59
CA PRO A 319 -10.03 6.64 -15.92
C PRO A 319 -9.52 7.53 -17.05
N GLU A 320 -8.58 8.42 -16.69
CA GLU A 320 -7.89 9.28 -17.63
C GLU A 320 -6.66 8.55 -18.14
N VAL A 321 -6.57 8.39 -19.46
CA VAL A 321 -5.56 7.55 -20.08
C VAL A 321 -4.86 8.25 -21.25
N ILE A 322 -3.64 7.83 -21.51
CA ILE A 322 -2.90 8.12 -22.73
C ILE A 322 -2.99 6.89 -23.62
N ILE A 323 -3.56 7.03 -24.81
CA ILE A 323 -3.42 6.00 -25.84
C ILE A 323 -2.00 6.11 -26.40
N PHE A 324 -1.25 5.01 -26.35
CA PHE A 324 0.14 4.99 -26.82
C PHE A 324 0.39 3.94 -27.91
N THR A 325 -0.65 3.25 -28.39
CA THR A 325 -0.57 2.45 -29.62
C THR A 325 -1.73 2.73 -30.56
N ASP A 326 -1.50 2.51 -31.86
CA ASP A 326 -2.58 2.37 -32.83
C ASP A 326 -3.34 1.02 -32.65
N GLN A 327 -4.33 0.77 -33.51
CA GLN A 327 -5.16 -0.44 -33.47
C GLN A 327 -4.39 -1.70 -33.92
N ASP A 328 -3.32 -1.53 -34.70
CA ASP A 328 -2.42 -2.59 -35.14
C ASP A 328 -1.37 -2.93 -34.06
N GLY A 329 -1.28 -2.10 -33.01
CA GLY A 329 -0.40 -2.26 -31.86
C GLY A 329 0.98 -1.63 -32.02
N ASN A 330 1.17 -0.75 -33.02
CA ASN A 330 2.39 0.03 -33.18
C ASN A 330 2.41 1.20 -32.19
N THR A 331 3.58 1.48 -31.60
CA THR A 331 3.75 2.55 -30.61
C THR A 331 3.61 3.94 -31.25
N ILE A 332 2.85 4.81 -30.58
CA ILE A 332 2.68 6.22 -30.90
C ILE A 332 3.61 7.00 -29.97
N GLU A 333 4.65 7.63 -30.51
CA GLU A 333 5.68 8.34 -29.73
C GLU A 333 5.22 9.71 -29.19
N THR A 334 4.18 10.31 -29.78
CA THR A 334 3.61 11.60 -29.38
C THR A 334 2.11 11.45 -29.16
N ALA A 335 1.67 11.55 -27.91
CA ALA A 335 0.25 11.51 -27.59
C ALA A 335 -0.31 12.93 -27.47
N ASP A 336 -1.32 13.25 -28.26
CA ASP A 336 -1.83 14.63 -28.31
C ASP A 336 -2.81 14.96 -27.16
N LYS A 337 -3.45 13.93 -26.56
CA LYS A 337 -4.57 14.12 -25.63
C LYS A 337 -4.66 13.05 -24.56
N ILE A 338 -5.06 13.49 -23.36
CA ILE A 338 -5.55 12.64 -22.27
C ILE A 338 -7.04 12.38 -22.49
N ILE A 339 -7.45 11.11 -22.46
CA ILE A 339 -8.82 10.67 -22.73
C ILE A 339 -9.44 10.13 -21.45
N ASN A 340 -10.65 10.59 -21.12
CA ASN A 340 -11.45 10.00 -20.05
C ASN A 340 -12.28 8.84 -20.60
N LEU A 341 -11.98 7.60 -20.20
CA LEU A 341 -12.68 6.39 -20.66
C LEU A 341 -14.13 6.30 -20.17
N SER A 342 -14.50 7.04 -19.12
CA SER A 342 -15.87 7.13 -18.63
C SER A 342 -16.74 8.12 -19.41
N SER A 343 -16.14 8.92 -20.31
CA SER A 343 -16.89 9.91 -21.10
C SER A 343 -17.86 9.25 -22.10
N PRO A 344 -19.00 9.90 -22.43
CA PRO A 344 -19.93 9.41 -23.44
C PRO A 344 -19.27 9.21 -24.82
N ASP A 345 -18.37 10.13 -25.20
CA ASP A 345 -17.68 10.09 -26.49
C ASP A 345 -16.75 8.87 -26.61
N SER A 346 -16.06 8.50 -25.51
CA SER A 346 -15.22 7.31 -25.47
C SER A 346 -16.01 6.01 -25.67
N LYS A 347 -17.23 5.95 -25.15
CA LYS A 347 -18.14 4.79 -25.35
C LYS A 347 -18.59 4.68 -26.80
N ASN A 348 -18.84 5.81 -27.46
CA ASN A 348 -19.22 5.85 -28.87
C ASN A 348 -18.08 5.42 -29.81
N GLN A 349 -16.82 5.57 -29.38
CA GLN A 349 -15.62 5.16 -30.12
C GLN A 349 -15.13 3.74 -29.79
N ASN A 350 -15.92 2.92 -29.08
CA ASN A 350 -15.55 1.57 -28.65
C ASN A 350 -14.29 1.49 -27.77
N LEU A 351 -13.94 2.56 -27.03
CA LEU A 351 -12.81 2.58 -26.11
C LEU A 351 -13.17 1.89 -24.78
N PHE A 352 -13.41 0.58 -24.84
CA PHE A 352 -13.68 -0.26 -23.67
C PHE A 352 -12.45 -1.06 -23.29
N ILE A 353 -12.19 -1.21 -21.99
CA ILE A 353 -11.14 -2.10 -21.50
C ILE A 353 -11.46 -3.53 -21.92
N ASP A 354 -10.47 -4.21 -22.49
CA ASP A 354 -10.57 -5.61 -22.85
C ASP A 354 -10.39 -6.50 -21.63
N GLY A 355 -11.48 -7.14 -21.21
CA GLY A 355 -11.48 -8.11 -20.12
C GLY A 355 -11.43 -9.57 -20.57
N GLN A 356 -11.39 -9.85 -21.88
CA GLN A 356 -11.45 -11.22 -22.41
C GLN A 356 -10.09 -11.78 -22.79
N HIS A 357 -9.17 -10.93 -23.25
CA HIS A 357 -7.81 -11.37 -23.55
C HIS A 357 -6.93 -11.41 -22.30
N ARG A 358 -5.98 -12.36 -22.29
CA ARG A 358 -5.00 -12.42 -21.21
C ARG A 358 -4.18 -11.13 -21.20
N PRO A 359 -4.04 -10.47 -20.03
CA PRO A 359 -3.15 -9.31 -19.94
C PRO A 359 -1.74 -9.75 -20.29
N LYS A 360 -1.09 -8.97 -21.15
CA LYS A 360 0.34 -9.11 -21.45
C LYS A 360 1.16 -8.93 -20.18
N THR A 361 2.35 -9.52 -20.15
CA THR A 361 3.23 -9.38 -18.97
C THR A 361 3.67 -7.92 -18.79
N PRO A 362 3.99 -7.49 -17.55
CA PRO A 362 4.48 -6.13 -17.32
C PRO A 362 5.67 -5.75 -18.21
N ILE A 363 6.61 -6.68 -18.44
CA ILE A 363 7.79 -6.48 -19.29
C ILE A 363 7.40 -6.25 -20.75
N GLU A 364 6.55 -7.11 -21.32
CA GLU A 364 6.08 -6.95 -22.71
C GLU A 364 5.34 -5.64 -22.94
N MET A 365 4.63 -5.14 -21.92
CA MET A 365 3.92 -3.86 -21.99
C MET A 365 4.87 -2.68 -21.84
N PHE A 366 5.87 -2.79 -20.96
CA PHE A 366 6.92 -1.78 -20.79
C PHE A 366 7.70 -1.56 -22.09
N ASP A 367 8.08 -2.62 -22.80
CA ASP A 367 8.84 -2.53 -24.04
C ASP A 367 8.08 -1.81 -25.17
N ARG A 368 6.75 -1.77 -25.09
CA ARG A 368 5.87 -1.08 -26.04
C ARG A 368 5.62 0.39 -25.68
N LEU A 369 6.00 0.82 -24.47
CA LEU A 369 5.80 2.21 -24.07
C LEU A 369 6.61 3.14 -25.00
N PRO A 370 6.07 4.32 -25.32
CA PRO A 370 6.80 5.37 -26.01
C PRO A 370 7.92 5.88 -25.11
N LYS A 371 8.91 6.54 -25.73
CA LYS A 371 10.16 6.91 -25.05
C LYS A 371 9.91 7.75 -23.79
N TYR A 372 9.01 8.72 -23.84
CA TYR A 372 8.73 9.61 -22.70
C TYR A 372 8.09 8.87 -21.51
N LEU A 373 7.24 7.87 -21.75
CA LEU A 373 6.70 7.03 -20.67
C LEU A 373 7.76 6.06 -20.14
N LYS A 374 8.61 5.51 -21.01
CA LYS A 374 9.77 4.73 -20.56
C LYS A 374 10.67 5.57 -19.66
N GLU A 375 11.04 6.78 -20.07
CA GLU A 375 11.83 7.72 -19.26
C GLU A 375 11.14 8.01 -17.93
N PHE A 376 9.81 8.21 -17.92
CA PHE A 376 9.04 8.39 -16.69
C PHE A 376 9.10 7.17 -15.74
N HIS A 377 9.41 5.96 -16.20
CA HIS A 377 9.65 4.78 -15.37
C HIS A 377 11.16 4.49 -15.14
N SER A 378 12.04 4.98 -16.01
CA SER A 378 13.47 4.66 -16.07
C SER A 378 14.38 5.69 -15.39
N GLU A 379 13.86 6.83 -14.91
CA GLU A 379 14.55 7.78 -14.01
C GLU A 379 14.07 7.66 -12.56
#